data_AF-A0A3A0C9L8-F1
#
_entry.id   AF-A0A3A0C9L8-F1
#
_cell.length_a   1.000
_cell.length_b   1.000
_cell.length_c   1.000
_cell.angle_alpha   90.00
_cell.angle_beta   90.00
_cell.angle_gamma   90.00
#
_symmetry.space_group_name_H-M   'P 1'
#
loop_
_entity.id
_entity.type
_entity.pdbx_description
1 polymer ?
#
loop_
_entity_poly.entity_id
_entity_poly.type
_entity_poly.pdbx_seq_one_letter_code
_entity_poly.pdbx_strand_id
1 'polypeptide(L)'
;MFIERALDWLRPGGTLGIVMAKGQLDNREAYAARKLILEQGQLLAVVNLHEDTFQPFVGSRASVLFVRKRSGREPSSYPIFMAISNEVGQTSRGAPIYELDESGKPKVLEGVHIVKQDLSDIAKAFAAFQKGELQNSAFRFAMPSSQLDTATLSFNPVRYLPGNEAAWNHVLRLGETDAFEIRTLGTLGRVFNGPRFKRPYADRGVTSGDGILQYFTGTALTQAKGENIKYLDKGKADRQTRRHLDSLIIRRGYILITDSGTLGRVVMALKQHDGHVATNNLIRVVIDDHILRFYVYEVLRSELGQRLMLRNAYGTNQEHLEPDEIKKIPIPIPRNPELIRRVAANAKIAYEAFEESLNAGTKAQESLDEVLGFNSEEE
;
A
#
# COMPACT_ATOMS: atom_id res chain seq x y z
N MET A 1 19.44 1.98 21.17
CA MET A 1 19.75 3.27 21.86
C MET A 1 18.67 3.76 22.82
N PHE A 2 17.46 4.24 22.43
CA PHE A 2 16.44 4.66 23.42
C PHE A 2 15.59 3.53 24.00
N ILE A 3 15.00 2.68 23.15
CA ILE A 3 14.12 1.60 23.61
C ILE A 3 14.87 0.56 24.46
N GLU A 4 16.11 0.27 24.07
CA GLU A 4 17.04 -0.57 24.82
C GLU A 4 17.29 -0.03 26.23
N ARG A 5 17.62 1.26 26.36
CA ARG A 5 17.85 1.88 27.68
C ARG A 5 16.60 1.94 28.54
N ALA A 6 15.45 2.21 27.92
CA ALA A 6 14.17 2.17 28.63
C ALA A 6 13.87 0.76 29.17
N LEU A 7 14.16 -0.29 28.39
CA LEU A 7 14.02 -1.68 28.84
C LEU A 7 15.03 -2.04 29.94
N ASP A 8 16.28 -1.56 29.86
CA ASP A 8 17.28 -1.77 30.91
C ASP A 8 16.80 -1.20 32.25
N TRP A 9 16.28 0.03 32.26
CA TRP A 9 15.85 0.74 33.48
C TRP A 9 14.53 0.26 34.07
N LEU A 10 13.70 -0.42 33.29
CA LEU A 10 12.48 -1.03 33.81
C LEU A 10 12.83 -2.09 34.86
N ARG A 11 12.13 -2.07 35.99
CA ARG A 11 12.10 -3.23 36.91
C ARG A 11 11.40 -4.42 36.23
N PRO A 12 11.70 -5.67 36.59
CA PRO A 12 10.95 -6.83 36.12
C PRO A 12 9.43 -6.65 36.32
N GLY A 13 8.63 -6.93 35.29
CA GLY A 13 7.17 -6.71 35.29
C GLY A 13 6.72 -5.25 35.11
N GLY A 14 7.64 -4.28 35.06
CA GLY A 14 7.34 -2.89 34.77
C GLY A 14 6.86 -2.69 33.32
N THR A 15 6.07 -1.64 33.09
CA THR A 15 5.51 -1.30 31.77
C THR A 15 6.15 -0.02 31.22
N LEU A 16 6.56 -0.06 29.95
CA LEU A 16 6.99 1.07 29.15
C LEU A 16 5.88 1.43 28.16
N GLY A 17 5.51 2.70 28.10
CA GLY A 17 4.80 3.30 26.97
C GLY A 17 5.76 4.21 26.20
N ILE A 18 5.87 4.05 24.89
CA ILE A 18 6.78 4.86 24.07
C ILE A 18 6.13 5.24 22.73
N VAL A 19 6.32 6.50 22.34
CA VAL A 19 6.00 6.98 20.99
C VAL A 19 7.24 6.82 20.12
N MET A 20 7.09 6.19 18.97
CA MET A 20 8.19 6.00 18.03
C MET A 20 7.74 6.10 16.58
N ALA A 21 8.66 6.40 15.67
CA ALA A 21 8.35 6.45 14.25
C ALA A 21 7.82 5.09 13.75
N LYS A 22 6.72 5.11 12.97
CA LYS A 22 6.00 3.90 12.54
C LYS A 22 6.89 2.87 11.82
N GLY A 23 7.84 3.30 11.01
CA GLY A 23 8.76 2.40 10.29
C GLY A 23 9.68 1.60 11.20
N GLN A 24 9.80 1.92 12.49
CA GLN A 24 10.49 1.05 13.44
C GLN A 24 9.76 -0.29 13.63
N LEU A 25 8.47 -0.35 13.27
CA LEU A 25 7.62 -1.54 13.40
C LEU A 25 7.79 -2.57 12.28
N ASP A 26 8.38 -2.22 11.14
CA ASP A 26 8.42 -3.08 9.95
C ASP A 26 9.74 -2.99 9.16
N ASN A 27 10.36 -1.80 9.05
CA ASN A 27 11.59 -1.62 8.27
C ASN A 27 12.68 -2.61 8.66
N ARG A 28 13.49 -3.02 7.68
CA ARG A 28 14.56 -4.01 7.84
C ARG A 28 15.65 -3.51 8.78
N GLU A 29 15.97 -2.23 8.74
CA GLU A 29 16.98 -1.58 9.57
C GLU A 29 16.61 -1.61 11.06
N ALA A 30 15.31 -1.68 11.38
CA ALA A 30 14.80 -1.71 12.75
C ALA A 30 14.58 -3.14 13.30
N TYR A 31 14.93 -4.18 12.54
CA TYR A 31 14.75 -5.58 12.95
C TYR A 31 15.39 -5.87 14.32
N ALA A 32 16.61 -5.39 14.55
CA ALA A 32 17.33 -5.60 15.81
C ALA A 32 16.59 -5.02 17.02
N ALA A 33 15.93 -3.86 16.87
CA ALA A 33 15.14 -3.26 17.93
C ALA A 33 13.90 -4.10 18.27
N ARG A 34 13.20 -4.63 17.25
CA ARG A 34 12.04 -5.50 17.45
C ARG A 34 12.41 -6.81 18.10
N LYS A 35 13.53 -7.41 17.68
CA LYS A 35 14.10 -8.60 18.31
C LYS A 35 14.38 -8.36 19.80
N LEU A 36 15.06 -7.27 20.14
CA LEU A 36 15.35 -6.89 21.53
C LEU A 36 14.09 -6.75 22.39
N ILE A 37 13.05 -6.12 21.85
CA ILE A 37 11.76 -5.94 22.53
C ILE A 37 11.12 -7.29 22.87
N LEU A 38 11.17 -8.28 21.96
CA LEU A 38 10.58 -9.61 22.21
C LEU A 38 11.43 -10.48 23.15
N GLU A 39 12.75 -10.32 23.11
CA GLU A 39 13.70 -11.02 23.99
C GLU A 39 13.60 -10.54 25.44
N GLN A 40 13.56 -9.23 25.66
CA GLN A 40 13.56 -8.65 27.01
C GLN A 40 12.16 -8.29 27.54
N GLY A 41 11.15 -8.23 26.66
CA GLY A 41 9.82 -7.76 26.99
C GLY A 41 8.69 -8.60 26.41
N GLN A 42 7.48 -8.28 26.86
CA GLN A 42 6.20 -8.70 26.28
C GLN A 42 5.56 -7.49 25.60
N LEU A 43 5.24 -7.62 24.32
CA LEU A 43 4.55 -6.57 23.57
C LEU A 43 3.07 -6.56 23.96
N LEU A 44 2.61 -5.57 24.72
CA LEU A 44 1.23 -5.52 25.21
C LEU A 44 0.27 -4.87 24.20
N ALA A 45 0.73 -3.79 23.56
CA ALA A 45 -0.08 -3.07 22.60
C ALA A 45 0.75 -2.30 21.58
N VAL A 46 0.18 -2.15 20.38
CA VAL A 46 0.70 -1.30 19.31
C VAL A 46 -0.44 -0.47 18.72
N VAL A 47 -0.27 0.84 18.68
CA VAL A 47 -1.22 1.78 18.08
C VAL A 47 -0.51 2.55 16.98
N ASN A 48 -0.92 2.38 15.73
CA ASN A 48 -0.53 3.29 14.66
C ASN A 48 -1.32 4.59 14.81
N LEU A 49 -0.63 5.72 14.84
CA LEU A 49 -1.25 7.04 14.90
C LEU A 49 -1.57 7.52 13.48
N HIS A 50 -2.59 8.38 13.37
CA HIS A 50 -2.95 9.02 12.11
C HIS A 50 -1.77 9.86 11.57
N GLU A 51 -1.71 10.04 10.25
CA GLU A 51 -0.56 10.72 9.64
C GLU A 51 -0.45 12.20 10.04
N ASP A 52 -1.58 12.82 10.32
CA ASP A 52 -1.66 14.21 10.74
C ASP A 52 -1.42 14.42 12.24
N THR A 53 -1.14 13.37 13.04
CA THR A 53 -1.03 13.51 14.51
C THR A 53 0.04 14.51 14.97
N PHE A 54 1.16 14.58 14.26
CA PHE A 54 2.24 15.53 14.58
C PHE A 54 2.47 16.60 13.49
N GLN A 55 1.61 16.62 12.47
CA GLN A 55 1.58 17.69 11.47
C GLN A 55 1.05 19.00 12.09
N PRO A 56 1.44 20.18 11.58
CA PRO A 56 2.34 20.42 10.45
C PRO A 56 3.83 20.37 10.82
N PHE A 57 4.17 20.13 12.08
CA PHE A 57 5.53 20.27 12.60
C PHE A 57 6.43 19.08 12.25
N VAL A 58 5.87 17.88 12.16
CA VAL A 58 6.61 16.64 11.91
C VAL A 58 5.88 15.81 10.85
N GLY A 59 6.58 15.55 9.74
CA GLY A 59 6.04 14.78 8.62
C GLY A 59 6.13 13.26 8.77
N SER A 60 6.71 12.76 9.86
CA SER A 60 6.84 11.32 10.09
C SER A 60 5.67 10.75 10.89
N ARG A 61 5.01 9.70 10.36
CA ARG A 61 3.96 9.00 11.10
C ARG A 61 4.57 8.26 12.28
N ALA A 62 3.80 8.23 13.35
CA ALA A 62 4.22 7.69 14.62
C ALA A 62 3.33 6.51 15.04
N SER A 63 3.80 5.82 16.06
CA SER A 63 3.13 4.70 16.68
C SER A 63 3.38 4.74 18.19
N VAL A 64 2.45 4.18 18.96
CA VAL A 64 2.58 4.03 20.41
C VAL A 64 2.73 2.56 20.73
N LEU A 65 3.78 2.21 21.46
CA LEU A 65 4.04 0.85 21.92
C LEU A 65 3.91 0.77 23.42
N PHE A 66 3.27 -0.30 23.89
CA PHE A 66 3.29 -0.70 25.29
C PHE A 66 4.04 -2.02 25.42
N VAL A 67 5.08 -2.04 26.24
CA VAL A 67 5.93 -3.22 26.47
C VAL A 67 6.06 -3.47 27.97
N ARG A 68 5.92 -4.71 28.41
CA ARG A 68 6.20 -5.11 29.79
C ARG A 68 7.54 -5.83 29.87
N LYS A 69 8.44 -5.43 30.76
CA LYS A 69 9.70 -6.15 30.96
C LYS A 69 9.43 -7.55 31.51
N ARG A 70 10.07 -8.56 30.93
CA ARG A 70 9.94 -9.95 31.39
C ARG A 70 10.43 -10.10 32.84
N SER A 71 9.79 -11.00 33.55
CA SER A 71 10.04 -11.38 34.93
C SER A 71 10.33 -12.88 35.08
N GLY A 72 10.21 -13.66 34.00
CA GLY A 72 10.47 -15.10 33.96
C GLY A 72 9.25 -15.97 34.27
N ARG A 73 8.08 -15.36 34.51
CA ARG A 73 6.81 -16.05 34.86
C ARG A 73 5.73 -15.92 33.78
N GLU A 74 6.11 -15.39 32.62
CA GLU A 74 5.18 -15.09 31.53
C GLU A 74 4.71 -16.36 30.80
N PRO A 75 3.44 -16.41 30.36
CA PRO A 75 2.99 -17.47 29.46
C PRO A 75 3.70 -17.38 28.11
N SER A 76 3.82 -18.54 27.44
CA SER A 76 4.43 -18.64 26.10
C SER A 76 3.65 -17.91 25.02
N SER A 77 2.32 -17.80 25.18
CA SER A 77 1.43 -17.01 24.33
C SER A 77 0.59 -16.07 25.18
N TYR A 78 0.42 -14.84 24.74
CA TYR A 78 -0.36 -13.80 25.41
C TYR A 78 -1.05 -12.91 24.36
N PRO A 79 -2.20 -12.31 24.67
CA PRO A 79 -2.87 -11.42 23.74
C PRO A 79 -2.14 -10.07 23.64
N ILE A 80 -2.11 -9.50 22.43
CA ILE A 80 -1.55 -8.20 22.08
C ILE A 80 -2.68 -7.35 21.51
N PHE A 81 -2.85 -6.13 22.03
CA PHE A 81 -3.81 -5.17 21.49
C PHE A 81 -3.22 -4.41 20.31
N MET A 82 -3.93 -4.39 19.19
CA MET A 82 -3.52 -3.72 17.97
C MET A 82 -4.58 -2.68 17.59
N ALA A 83 -4.14 -1.46 17.26
CA ALA A 83 -5.04 -0.42 16.77
C ALA A 83 -4.43 0.46 15.68
N ILE A 84 -5.30 1.03 14.85
CA ILE A 84 -4.96 2.04 13.85
C ILE A 84 -5.91 3.22 14.04
N SER A 85 -5.34 4.40 14.28
CA SER A 85 -6.06 5.67 14.32
C SER A 85 -6.27 6.19 12.90
N ASN A 86 -7.51 6.44 12.54
CA ASN A 86 -7.95 7.01 11.28
C ASN A 86 -8.37 8.47 11.42
N GLU A 87 -8.58 8.95 12.64
CA GLU A 87 -9.08 10.30 12.90
C GLU A 87 -8.33 10.94 14.08
N VAL A 88 -7.64 12.05 13.82
CA VAL A 88 -6.97 12.83 14.87
C VAL A 88 -7.61 14.22 15.08
N GLY A 89 -8.55 14.57 14.22
CA GLY A 89 -9.33 15.79 14.35
C GLY A 89 -8.58 17.07 14.02
N GLN A 90 -7.59 16.94 13.15
CA GLN A 90 -6.96 18.07 12.48
C GLN A 90 -6.54 17.68 11.07
N THR A 91 -6.37 18.68 10.22
CA THR A 91 -5.77 18.57 8.90
C THR A 91 -4.24 18.55 8.99
N SER A 92 -3.58 18.18 7.90
CA SER A 92 -2.11 18.28 7.74
C SER A 92 -1.54 19.70 7.93
N ARG A 93 -2.38 20.75 7.92
CA ARG A 93 -1.98 22.14 8.22
C ARG A 93 -2.20 22.54 9.68
N GLY A 94 -2.67 21.63 10.53
CA GLY A 94 -3.01 21.88 11.93
C GLY A 94 -4.37 22.56 12.15
N ALA A 95 -5.18 22.74 11.09
CA ALA A 95 -6.54 23.25 11.25
C ALA A 95 -7.45 22.16 11.86
N PRO A 96 -8.23 22.46 12.92
CA PRO A 96 -9.06 21.47 13.59
C PRO A 96 -10.21 20.98 12.71
N ILE A 97 -10.56 19.71 12.86
CA ILE A 97 -11.72 19.05 12.24
C ILE A 97 -12.67 18.66 13.37
N TYR A 98 -13.89 19.19 13.34
CA TYR A 98 -14.89 18.97 14.40
C TYR A 98 -15.86 17.85 14.04
N GLU A 99 -16.41 17.18 15.05
CA GLU A 99 -17.58 16.33 14.85
C GLU A 99 -18.78 17.19 14.47
N LEU A 100 -19.58 16.72 13.52
CA LEU A 100 -20.78 17.41 13.08
C LEU A 100 -22.03 16.76 13.70
N ASP A 101 -23.02 17.57 14.04
CA ASP A 101 -24.36 17.12 14.39
C ASP A 101 -25.18 16.72 13.15
N GLU A 102 -26.42 16.27 13.35
CA GLU A 102 -27.33 15.88 12.26
C GLU A 102 -27.65 17.04 11.30
N SER A 103 -27.45 18.29 11.72
CA SER A 103 -27.63 19.49 10.90
C SER A 103 -26.34 19.93 10.18
N GLY A 104 -25.23 19.21 10.37
CA GLY A 104 -23.93 19.52 9.77
C GLY A 104 -23.14 20.61 10.51
N LYS A 105 -23.54 21.00 11.73
CA LYS A 105 -22.82 22.01 12.54
C LYS A 105 -21.86 21.34 13.54
N PRO A 106 -20.74 21.98 13.92
CA PRO A 106 -19.84 21.45 14.93
C PRO A 106 -20.56 21.15 16.25
N LYS A 107 -20.45 19.92 16.74
CA LYS A 107 -20.95 19.55 18.06
C LYS A 107 -20.20 20.32 19.14
N VAL A 108 -20.94 20.78 20.14
CA VAL A 108 -20.40 21.50 21.29
C VAL A 108 -20.76 20.74 22.56
N LEU A 109 -19.76 20.45 23.38
CA LEU A 109 -19.94 19.90 24.72
C LEU A 109 -19.36 20.89 25.73
N GLU A 110 -20.17 21.31 26.69
CA GLU A 110 -19.75 22.26 27.75
C GLU A 110 -19.11 23.56 27.21
N GLY A 111 -19.60 24.05 26.07
CA GLY A 111 -19.09 25.27 25.42
C GLY A 111 -17.83 25.06 24.59
N VAL A 112 -17.32 23.83 24.44
CA VAL A 112 -16.13 23.49 23.64
C VAL A 112 -16.52 22.63 22.45
N HIS A 113 -15.98 22.95 21.27
CA HIS A 113 -16.20 22.14 20.07
C HIS A 113 -15.53 20.77 20.21
N ILE A 114 -16.29 19.71 19.89
CA ILE A 114 -15.77 18.34 19.92
C ILE A 114 -14.95 18.08 18.66
N VAL A 115 -13.70 17.71 18.86
CA VAL A 115 -12.76 17.38 17.79
C VAL A 115 -13.04 15.96 17.29
N LYS A 116 -13.07 15.77 15.97
CA LYS A 116 -13.33 14.48 15.31
C LYS A 116 -12.11 13.57 15.40
N GLN A 117 -12.01 12.78 16.46
CA GLN A 117 -10.87 11.90 16.72
C GLN A 117 -11.29 10.52 17.22
N ASP A 118 -10.45 9.51 17.03
CA ASP A 118 -10.70 8.13 17.44
C ASP A 118 -9.75 7.58 18.53
N LEU A 119 -8.77 8.38 18.98
CA LEU A 119 -7.83 8.02 20.06
C LEU A 119 -8.56 7.72 21.38
N SER A 120 -9.60 8.48 21.71
CA SER A 120 -10.44 8.22 22.89
C SER A 120 -11.12 6.85 22.81
N ASP A 121 -11.57 6.47 21.62
CA ASP A 121 -12.21 5.16 21.43
C ASP A 121 -11.18 4.03 21.40
N ILE A 122 -9.97 4.28 20.89
CA ILE A 122 -8.85 3.34 21.02
C ILE A 122 -8.50 3.14 22.49
N ALA A 123 -8.47 4.20 23.30
CA ALA A 123 -8.22 4.10 24.75
C ALA A 123 -9.33 3.30 25.46
N LYS A 124 -10.61 3.55 25.16
CA LYS A 124 -11.74 2.75 25.67
C LYS A 124 -11.62 1.28 25.27
N ALA A 125 -11.26 1.01 24.01
CA ALA A 125 -11.07 -0.35 23.51
C ALA A 125 -9.88 -1.04 24.21
N PHE A 126 -8.78 -0.33 24.46
CA PHE A 126 -7.65 -0.87 25.22
C PHE A 126 -8.03 -1.18 26.68
N ALA A 127 -8.85 -0.34 27.31
CA ALA A 127 -9.38 -0.61 28.65
C ALA A 127 -10.30 -1.85 28.66
N ALA A 128 -11.17 -2.01 27.65
CA ALA A 128 -11.99 -3.20 27.49
C ALA A 128 -11.13 -4.45 27.24
N PHE A 129 -10.08 -4.33 26.42
CA PHE A 129 -9.10 -5.40 26.19
C PHE A 129 -8.44 -5.89 27.47
N GLN A 130 -8.01 -4.97 28.34
CA GLN A 130 -7.41 -5.32 29.63
C GLN A 130 -8.37 -6.11 30.54
N LYS A 131 -9.68 -5.97 30.35
CA LYS A 131 -10.73 -6.71 31.07
C LYS A 131 -11.16 -8.00 30.37
N GLY A 132 -10.66 -8.27 29.16
CA GLY A 132 -11.11 -9.40 28.33
C GLY A 132 -12.45 -9.15 27.62
N GLU A 133 -12.92 -7.90 27.56
CA GLU A 133 -14.23 -7.49 27.03
C GLU A 133 -14.12 -6.82 25.65
N LEU A 134 -12.94 -6.86 25.02
CA LEU A 134 -12.74 -6.22 23.72
C LEU A 134 -13.63 -6.85 22.65
N GLN A 135 -14.44 -6.01 22.02
CA GLN A 135 -15.09 -6.35 20.76
C GLN A 135 -14.16 -5.95 19.61
N ASN A 136 -13.69 -6.96 18.87
CA ASN A 136 -12.83 -6.74 17.72
C ASN A 136 -13.57 -5.94 16.65
N SER A 137 -12.91 -4.95 16.09
CA SER A 137 -13.34 -4.18 14.92
C SER A 137 -12.28 -4.23 13.82
N ALA A 138 -12.57 -3.61 12.67
CA ALA A 138 -11.64 -3.52 11.56
C ALA A 138 -10.29 -2.88 11.94
N PHE A 139 -10.27 -1.94 12.90
CA PHE A 139 -9.08 -1.15 13.25
C PHE A 139 -8.67 -1.25 14.72
N ARG A 140 -9.35 -2.06 15.53
CA ARG A 140 -9.08 -2.27 16.96
C ARG A 140 -9.32 -3.73 17.28
N PHE A 141 -8.27 -4.49 17.54
CA PHE A 141 -8.40 -5.93 17.69
C PHE A 141 -7.31 -6.51 18.60
N ALA A 142 -7.57 -7.71 19.12
CA ALA A 142 -6.60 -8.51 19.84
C ALA A 142 -6.07 -9.62 18.94
N MET A 143 -4.77 -9.92 19.07
CA MET A 143 -4.16 -11.10 18.46
C MET A 143 -3.26 -11.82 19.47
N PRO A 144 -3.14 -13.16 19.45
CA PRO A 144 -2.16 -13.86 20.26
C PRO A 144 -0.73 -13.57 19.77
N SER A 145 0.21 -13.45 20.70
CA SER A 145 1.64 -13.19 20.41
C SER A 145 2.28 -14.26 19.53
N SER A 146 1.72 -15.48 19.51
CA SER A 146 2.15 -16.57 18.63
C SER A 146 1.88 -16.33 17.14
N GLN A 147 1.03 -15.34 16.79
CA GLN A 147 0.77 -14.94 15.41
C GLN A 147 1.72 -13.85 14.90
N LEU A 148 2.61 -13.31 15.75
CA LEU A 148 3.65 -12.40 15.27
C LEU A 148 4.52 -13.11 14.23
N ASP A 149 4.80 -12.42 13.13
CA ASP A 149 5.64 -12.98 12.08
C ASP A 149 7.07 -13.23 12.55
N THR A 150 7.49 -14.48 12.45
CA THR A 150 8.80 -14.95 12.86
C THR A 150 9.93 -14.51 11.91
N ALA A 151 9.62 -14.20 10.66
CA ALA A 151 10.63 -13.81 9.67
C ALA A 151 11.07 -12.34 9.85
N THR A 152 10.12 -11.41 9.93
CA THR A 152 10.42 -9.97 9.99
C THR A 152 10.28 -9.37 11.39
N LEU A 153 9.65 -10.10 12.32
CA LEU A 153 9.26 -9.63 13.65
C LEU A 153 8.46 -8.33 13.59
N SER A 154 7.63 -8.14 12.56
CA SER A 154 6.88 -6.89 12.39
C SER A 154 5.85 -6.70 13.49
N PHE A 155 5.74 -5.48 14.01
CA PHE A 155 4.72 -5.08 14.99
C PHE A 155 3.59 -4.25 14.38
N ASN A 156 3.64 -3.97 13.08
CA ASN A 156 2.71 -3.04 12.44
C ASN A 156 1.27 -3.62 12.42
N PRO A 157 0.28 -2.98 13.09
CA PRO A 157 -1.11 -3.44 13.12
C PRO A 157 -1.75 -3.69 11.76
N VAL A 158 -1.37 -2.94 10.71
CA VAL A 158 -1.90 -3.08 9.34
C VAL A 158 -1.76 -4.52 8.84
N ARG A 159 -0.66 -5.17 9.21
CA ARG A 159 -0.35 -6.54 8.81
C ARG A 159 -1.25 -7.59 9.43
N TYR A 160 -1.74 -7.30 10.62
CA TYR A 160 -2.53 -8.22 11.44
C TYR A 160 -4.01 -7.87 11.40
N LEU A 161 -4.43 -6.91 10.57
CA LEU A 161 -5.84 -6.55 10.44
C LEU A 161 -6.68 -7.81 10.20
N PRO A 162 -7.80 -8.00 10.93
CA PRO A 162 -8.63 -9.19 10.82
C PRO A 162 -9.05 -9.48 9.37
N GLY A 163 -9.27 -8.42 8.59
CA GLY A 163 -9.59 -8.54 7.17
C GLY A 163 -8.46 -9.09 6.30
N ASN A 164 -7.21 -8.72 6.58
CA ASN A 164 -6.03 -9.21 5.87
C ASN A 164 -5.69 -10.64 6.29
N GLU A 165 -5.84 -10.97 7.57
CA GLU A 165 -5.69 -12.33 8.07
C GLU A 165 -6.77 -13.26 7.53
N ALA A 166 -8.04 -12.82 7.49
CA ALA A 166 -9.14 -13.58 6.92
C ALA A 166 -8.92 -13.88 5.43
N ALA A 167 -8.44 -12.89 4.67
CA ALA A 167 -8.05 -13.06 3.27
C ALA A 167 -6.93 -14.09 3.11
N TRP A 168 -5.87 -13.98 3.92
CA TRP A 168 -4.76 -14.93 3.91
C TRP A 168 -5.21 -16.36 4.24
N ASN A 169 -5.94 -16.52 5.35
CA ASN A 169 -6.47 -17.82 5.78
C ASN A 169 -7.47 -18.39 4.77
N HIS A 170 -8.23 -17.54 4.08
CA HIS A 170 -9.11 -18.00 3.00
C HIS A 170 -8.31 -18.61 1.84
N VAL A 171 -7.20 -17.98 1.41
CA VAL A 171 -6.34 -18.57 0.37
C VAL A 171 -5.70 -19.87 0.84
N LEU A 172 -5.24 -19.95 2.08
CA LEU A 172 -4.69 -21.19 2.63
C LEU A 172 -5.73 -22.31 2.62
N ARG A 173 -6.97 -22.04 3.07
CA ARG A 173 -8.08 -23.00 3.01
C ARG A 173 -8.40 -23.45 1.59
N LEU A 174 -8.31 -22.57 0.59
CA LEU A 174 -8.45 -22.99 -0.82
C LEU A 174 -7.34 -23.98 -1.20
N GLY A 175 -6.11 -23.76 -0.73
CA GLY A 175 -4.98 -24.67 -0.97
C GLY A 175 -5.06 -26.03 -0.27
N GLU A 176 -5.86 -26.14 0.79
CA GLU A 176 -6.17 -27.42 1.46
C GLU A 176 -7.17 -28.27 0.66
N THR A 177 -7.82 -27.70 -0.36
CA THR A 177 -8.74 -28.41 -1.25
C THR A 177 -8.02 -28.91 -2.50
N ASP A 178 -8.52 -30.01 -3.09
CA ASP A 178 -8.04 -30.47 -4.39
C ASP A 178 -8.44 -29.55 -5.57
N ALA A 179 -9.27 -28.53 -5.32
CA ALA A 179 -9.76 -27.65 -6.36
C ALA A 179 -8.77 -26.55 -6.77
N PHE A 180 -7.80 -26.21 -5.91
CA PHE A 180 -6.86 -25.11 -6.14
C PHE A 180 -5.41 -25.53 -5.87
N GLU A 181 -4.50 -24.92 -6.60
CA GLU A 181 -3.07 -24.90 -6.33
C GLU A 181 -2.68 -23.49 -5.87
N ILE A 182 -1.95 -23.36 -4.78
CA ILE A 182 -1.46 -22.05 -4.33
C ILE A 182 -0.05 -21.83 -4.85
N ARG A 183 0.11 -20.80 -5.68
CA ARG A 183 1.42 -20.38 -6.20
C ARG A 183 1.72 -18.97 -5.75
N THR A 184 2.97 -18.67 -5.43
CA THR A 184 3.35 -17.29 -5.14
C THR A 184 3.47 -16.50 -6.43
N LEU A 185 3.14 -15.20 -6.40
CA LEU A 185 3.17 -14.35 -7.58
C LEU A 185 4.53 -14.35 -8.29
N GLY A 186 5.63 -14.40 -7.54
CA GLY A 186 6.99 -14.47 -8.07
C GLY A 186 7.32 -15.79 -8.80
N THR A 187 6.54 -16.86 -8.60
CA THR A 187 6.67 -18.11 -9.38
C THR A 187 5.85 -18.07 -10.67
N LEU A 188 4.88 -17.16 -10.78
CA LEU A 188 4.01 -17.01 -11.96
C LEU A 188 4.61 -16.04 -12.98
N GLY A 189 5.47 -15.13 -12.53
CA GLY A 189 6.11 -14.15 -13.40
C GLY A 189 7.16 -13.30 -12.69
N ARG A 190 7.75 -12.38 -13.45
CA ARG A 190 8.74 -11.43 -12.95
C ARG A 190 8.04 -10.30 -12.22
N VAL A 191 8.46 -10.01 -11.00
CA VAL A 191 7.95 -8.90 -10.17
C VAL A 191 9.12 -8.00 -9.81
N PHE A 192 9.08 -6.74 -10.21
CA PHE A 192 10.20 -5.83 -9.99
C PHE A 192 9.79 -4.35 -10.02
N ASN A 193 10.57 -3.52 -9.33
CA ASN A 193 10.57 -2.07 -9.50
C ASN A 193 11.75 -1.65 -10.38
N GLY A 194 11.68 -0.44 -10.92
CA GLY A 194 12.80 0.16 -11.64
C GLY A 194 13.68 1.07 -10.78
N PRO A 195 14.84 1.50 -11.29
CA PRO A 195 15.80 2.31 -10.57
C PRO A 195 15.32 3.75 -10.33
N ARG A 196 15.77 4.34 -9.22
CA ARG A 196 15.59 5.76 -8.90
C ARG A 196 16.78 6.56 -9.44
N PHE A 197 16.52 7.57 -10.27
CA PHE A 197 17.54 8.42 -10.90
C PHE A 197 16.94 9.73 -11.42
N LYS A 198 17.78 10.75 -11.68
CA LYS A 198 17.33 12.03 -12.26
C LYS A 198 16.84 11.84 -13.70
N ARG A 199 15.65 12.33 -14.01
CA ARG A 199 15.03 12.15 -15.34
C ARG A 199 15.60 13.12 -16.37
N PRO A 200 15.96 12.66 -17.59
CA PRO A 200 16.34 13.53 -18.70
C PRO A 200 15.08 14.07 -19.37
N TYR A 201 14.47 15.11 -18.79
CA TYR A 201 13.27 15.72 -19.35
C TYR A 201 13.56 16.36 -20.72
N ALA A 202 12.62 16.22 -21.65
CA ALA A 202 12.62 16.94 -22.92
C ALA A 202 12.48 18.46 -22.66
N ASP A 203 12.89 19.28 -23.63
CA ASP A 203 12.69 20.73 -23.51
C ASP A 203 11.20 21.08 -23.55
N ARG A 204 10.87 22.27 -23.04
CA ARG A 204 9.49 22.76 -23.03
C ARG A 204 8.95 22.81 -24.47
N GLY A 205 7.77 22.23 -24.68
CA GLY A 205 7.11 22.13 -26.00
C GLY A 205 7.51 20.90 -26.81
N VAL A 206 8.55 20.15 -26.43
CA VAL A 206 8.96 18.94 -27.16
C VAL A 206 8.14 17.74 -26.69
N THR A 207 7.19 17.29 -27.52
CA THR A 207 6.27 16.19 -27.24
C THR A 207 6.44 14.97 -28.16
N SER A 208 7.17 15.13 -29.27
CA SER A 208 7.42 14.08 -30.27
C SER A 208 8.82 14.21 -30.88
N GLY A 209 9.30 13.14 -31.52
CA GLY A 209 10.63 13.10 -32.15
C GLY A 209 11.40 11.81 -31.87
N ASP A 210 12.52 11.62 -32.57
CA ASP A 210 13.39 10.46 -32.34
C ASP A 210 13.98 10.49 -30.92
N GLY A 211 13.89 9.38 -30.21
CA GLY A 211 14.33 9.27 -28.82
C GLY A 211 13.45 9.97 -27.77
N ILE A 212 12.34 10.62 -28.16
CA ILE A 212 11.36 11.20 -27.22
C ILE A 212 10.43 10.10 -26.70
N LEU A 213 10.27 10.04 -25.38
CA LEU A 213 9.41 9.07 -24.71
C LEU A 213 8.41 9.78 -23.81
N GLN A 214 7.15 9.36 -23.87
CA GLN A 214 6.19 9.67 -22.82
C GLN A 214 6.63 9.08 -21.47
N TYR A 215 6.47 9.88 -20.42
CA TYR A 215 6.71 9.53 -19.03
C TYR A 215 5.40 9.56 -18.25
N PHE A 216 4.94 8.37 -17.92
CA PHE A 216 3.72 8.18 -17.16
C PHE A 216 4.00 8.15 -15.66
N THR A 217 3.40 9.09 -14.94
CA THR A 217 3.35 9.09 -13.47
C THR A 217 2.34 8.05 -12.97
N GLY A 218 2.36 7.74 -11.66
CA GLY A 218 1.36 6.83 -11.07
C GLY A 218 -0.08 7.31 -11.29
N THR A 219 -0.31 8.63 -11.20
CA THR A 219 -1.61 9.25 -11.47
C THR A 219 -1.99 9.15 -12.95
N ALA A 220 -1.08 9.48 -13.87
CA ALA A 220 -1.35 9.41 -15.31
C ALA A 220 -1.69 7.99 -15.77
N LEU A 221 -1.10 6.96 -15.17
CA LEU A 221 -1.41 5.56 -15.50
C LEU A 221 -2.73 5.04 -14.90
N THR A 222 -3.24 5.71 -13.87
CA THR A 222 -4.42 5.25 -13.12
C THR A 222 -5.68 6.02 -13.47
N GLN A 223 -5.55 7.21 -14.06
CA GLN A 223 -6.65 8.02 -14.57
C GLN A 223 -6.92 7.73 -16.05
N ALA A 224 -8.18 7.82 -16.46
CA ALA A 224 -8.61 7.51 -17.83
C ALA A 224 -7.97 8.44 -18.88
N LYS A 225 -7.88 9.75 -18.61
CA LYS A 225 -7.35 10.75 -19.56
C LYS A 225 -5.82 10.88 -19.57
N GLY A 226 -5.11 10.25 -18.65
CA GLY A 226 -3.65 10.38 -18.57
C GLY A 226 -3.17 11.84 -18.43
N GLU A 227 -3.84 12.65 -17.60
CA GLU A 227 -3.47 14.05 -17.42
C GLU A 227 -2.05 14.17 -16.83
N ASN A 228 -1.30 15.22 -17.22
CA ASN A 228 0.08 15.48 -16.80
C ASN A 228 1.15 14.46 -17.28
N ILE A 229 1.01 13.92 -18.50
CA ILE A 229 2.11 13.20 -19.16
C ILE A 229 3.29 14.16 -19.36
N LYS A 230 4.48 13.73 -18.96
CA LYS A 230 5.74 14.44 -19.23
C LYS A 230 6.49 13.75 -20.35
N TYR A 231 7.47 14.42 -20.93
CA TYR A 231 8.30 13.86 -22.01
C TYR A 231 9.75 13.77 -21.57
N LEU A 232 10.41 12.66 -21.94
CA LEU A 232 11.82 12.40 -21.70
C LEU A 232 12.55 12.32 -23.03
N ASP A 233 13.81 12.74 -23.03
CA ASP A 233 14.66 12.76 -24.20
C ASP A 233 15.87 11.83 -23.98
N LYS A 234 15.92 10.72 -24.73
CA LYS A 234 17.05 9.77 -24.69
C LYS A 234 18.36 10.40 -25.18
N GLY A 235 18.29 11.43 -26.04
CA GLY A 235 19.44 12.20 -26.51
C GLY A 235 20.19 12.89 -25.37
N LYS A 236 19.48 13.35 -24.34
CA LYS A 236 20.04 13.98 -23.13
C LYS A 236 20.56 13.00 -22.08
N ALA A 237 20.34 11.70 -22.28
CA ALA A 237 20.72 10.67 -21.33
C ALA A 237 22.13 10.14 -21.60
N ASP A 238 22.97 10.08 -20.57
CA ASP A 238 24.23 9.34 -20.61
C ASP A 238 24.01 7.81 -20.71
N ARG A 239 25.08 7.03 -20.87
CA ARG A 239 24.99 5.58 -21.04
C ARG A 239 24.28 4.87 -19.88
N GLN A 240 24.47 5.33 -18.65
CA GLN A 240 23.86 4.73 -17.46
C GLN A 240 22.37 5.09 -17.37
N THR A 241 22.04 6.36 -17.61
CA THR A 241 20.69 6.90 -17.63
C THR A 241 19.85 6.23 -18.73
N ARG A 242 20.43 5.96 -19.90
CA ARG A 242 19.77 5.18 -20.96
C ARG A 242 19.41 3.77 -20.50
N ARG A 243 20.35 3.05 -19.86
CA ARG A 243 20.07 1.72 -19.29
C ARG A 243 18.97 1.78 -18.21
N HIS A 244 18.99 2.80 -17.36
CA HIS A 244 17.95 2.99 -16.36
C HIS A 244 16.58 3.31 -16.99
N LEU A 245 16.53 4.13 -18.04
CA LEU A 245 15.30 4.37 -18.80
C LEU A 245 14.76 3.08 -19.42
N ASP A 246 15.63 2.30 -20.06
CA ASP A 246 15.23 1.05 -20.70
C ASP A 246 14.64 0.05 -19.69
N SER A 247 15.14 0.05 -18.45
CA SER A 247 14.57 -0.77 -17.37
C SER A 247 13.19 -0.30 -16.87
N LEU A 248 12.83 0.96 -17.13
CA LEU A 248 11.53 1.53 -16.78
C LEU A 248 10.51 1.46 -17.93
N ILE A 249 10.92 1.06 -19.14
CA ILE A 249 10.01 0.88 -20.27
C ILE A 249 8.97 -0.19 -19.93
N ILE A 250 7.71 0.13 -20.19
CA ILE A 250 6.58 -0.78 -20.02
C ILE A 250 6.05 -1.25 -21.38
N ARG A 251 5.44 -2.43 -21.39
CA ARG A 251 4.85 -3.04 -22.57
C ARG A 251 3.36 -3.28 -22.38
N ARG A 252 2.60 -3.28 -23.47
CA ARG A 252 1.17 -3.59 -23.45
C ARG A 252 0.91 -4.90 -22.72
N GLY A 253 -0.09 -4.89 -21.85
CA GLY A 253 -0.46 -6.03 -21.01
C GLY A 253 0.40 -6.22 -19.77
N TYR A 254 1.43 -5.40 -19.48
CA TYR A 254 2.10 -5.46 -18.18
C TYR A 254 1.11 -5.11 -17.06
N ILE A 255 1.10 -5.88 -15.99
CA ILE A 255 0.36 -5.52 -14.78
C ILE A 255 1.25 -4.57 -13.98
N LEU A 256 0.68 -3.45 -13.55
CA LEU A 256 1.37 -2.39 -12.82
C LEU A 256 0.65 -2.14 -11.49
N ILE A 257 1.41 -2.10 -10.40
CA ILE A 257 0.90 -1.88 -9.05
C ILE A 257 1.56 -0.63 -8.48
N THR A 258 0.77 0.33 -8.00
CA THR A 258 1.29 1.53 -7.33
C THR A 258 1.95 1.16 -6.00
N ASP A 259 3.23 1.50 -5.86
CA ASP A 259 3.99 1.26 -4.63
C ASP A 259 3.96 2.44 -3.66
N SER A 260 3.25 3.52 -4.00
CA SER A 260 3.19 4.76 -3.24
C SER A 260 2.02 5.63 -3.71
N GLY A 261 1.51 6.50 -2.84
CA GLY A 261 0.34 7.34 -3.15
C GLY A 261 -0.96 6.55 -2.96
N THR A 262 -1.73 6.31 -4.02
CA THR A 262 -2.87 5.38 -3.98
C THR A 262 -2.37 3.94 -3.96
N LEU A 263 -1.83 3.52 -2.82
CA LEU A 263 -1.11 2.25 -2.63
C LEU A 263 -1.92 1.03 -3.07
N GLY A 264 -1.27 0.09 -3.77
CA GLY A 264 -1.88 -1.20 -4.14
C GLY A 264 -2.86 -1.15 -5.31
N ARG A 265 -3.06 0.02 -5.93
CA ARG A 265 -3.89 0.14 -7.13
C ARG A 265 -3.24 -0.62 -8.29
N VAL A 266 -4.04 -1.51 -8.88
CA VAL A 266 -3.61 -2.39 -9.98
C VAL A 266 -4.20 -1.90 -11.29
N VAL A 267 -3.34 -1.69 -12.28
CA VAL A 267 -3.72 -1.35 -13.65
C VAL A 267 -2.97 -2.22 -14.64
N MET A 268 -3.47 -2.33 -15.86
CA MET A 268 -2.77 -3.01 -16.95
C MET A 268 -2.33 -1.98 -17.99
N ALA A 269 -1.09 -2.09 -18.45
CA ALA A 269 -0.52 -1.19 -19.45
C ALA A 269 -1.25 -1.36 -20.79
N LEU A 270 -1.76 -0.25 -21.33
CA LEU A 270 -2.51 -0.17 -22.57
C LEU A 270 -1.58 0.04 -23.78
N LYS A 271 -2.14 -0.03 -24.98
CA LYS A 271 -1.45 0.21 -26.26
C LYS A 271 -0.73 1.56 -26.30
N GLN A 272 -1.35 2.63 -25.78
CA GLN A 272 -0.74 3.96 -25.71
C GLN A 272 0.50 4.02 -24.80
N HIS A 273 0.62 3.06 -23.86
CA HIS A 273 1.76 2.99 -22.94
C HIS A 273 2.92 2.14 -23.51
N ASP A 274 2.71 1.39 -24.60
CA ASP A 274 3.70 0.44 -25.10
C ASP A 274 4.97 1.16 -25.58
N GLY A 275 6.14 0.70 -25.10
CA GLY A 275 7.44 1.26 -25.48
C GLY A 275 7.81 2.54 -24.74
N HIS A 276 6.91 3.08 -23.91
CA HIS A 276 7.12 4.29 -23.12
C HIS A 276 7.54 4.01 -21.68
N VAL A 277 7.89 5.07 -20.95
CA VAL A 277 8.47 4.98 -19.61
C VAL A 277 7.40 5.22 -18.55
N ALA A 278 7.32 4.33 -17.57
CA ALA A 278 6.54 4.55 -16.36
C ALA A 278 7.43 4.87 -15.16
N THR A 279 6.90 5.57 -14.16
CA THR A 279 7.63 5.88 -12.93
C THR A 279 8.25 4.64 -12.27
N ASN A 280 9.31 4.85 -11.48
CA ASN A 280 9.93 3.80 -10.68
C ASN A 280 9.04 3.38 -9.49
N ASN A 281 8.00 4.16 -9.18
CA ASN A 281 7.03 3.92 -8.11
C ASN A 281 5.88 2.97 -8.54
N LEU A 282 6.16 2.09 -9.49
CA LEU A 282 5.20 1.16 -10.07
C LEU A 282 5.84 -0.22 -10.19
N ILE A 283 5.37 -1.15 -9.37
CA ILE A 283 5.80 -2.53 -9.39
C ILE A 283 5.25 -3.16 -10.65
N ARG A 284 6.15 -3.68 -11.48
CA ARG A 284 5.82 -4.37 -12.73
C ARG A 284 5.70 -5.85 -12.42
N VAL A 285 4.56 -6.43 -12.80
CA VAL A 285 4.29 -7.87 -12.75
C VAL A 285 4.12 -8.35 -14.19
N VAL A 286 5.08 -9.17 -14.65
CA VAL A 286 5.17 -9.64 -16.04
C VAL A 286 5.03 -11.15 -16.06
N ILE A 287 3.92 -11.63 -16.62
CA ILE A 287 3.55 -13.05 -16.75
C ILE A 287 3.42 -13.35 -18.24
N ASP A 288 4.24 -14.24 -18.79
CA ASP A 288 4.29 -14.44 -20.24
C ASP A 288 3.00 -15.09 -20.79
N ASP A 289 2.43 -16.07 -20.08
CA ASP A 289 1.12 -16.66 -20.40
C ASP A 289 0.00 -15.62 -20.31
N HIS A 290 -0.63 -15.31 -21.45
CA HIS A 290 -1.65 -14.29 -21.56
C HIS A 290 -2.94 -14.63 -20.80
N ILE A 291 -3.36 -15.90 -20.78
CA ILE A 291 -4.57 -16.34 -20.08
C ILE A 291 -4.34 -16.20 -18.57
N LEU A 292 -3.21 -16.73 -18.09
CA LEU A 292 -2.84 -16.64 -16.69
C LEU A 292 -2.65 -15.17 -16.27
N ARG A 293 -2.08 -14.32 -17.12
CA ARG A 293 -1.89 -12.90 -16.85
C ARG A 293 -3.22 -12.19 -16.58
N PHE A 294 -4.23 -12.38 -17.43
CA PHE A 294 -5.55 -11.77 -17.22
C PHE A 294 -6.26 -12.33 -15.98
N TYR A 295 -6.10 -13.61 -15.68
CA TYR A 295 -6.59 -14.19 -14.44
C TYR A 295 -5.95 -13.54 -13.21
N VAL A 296 -4.62 -13.47 -13.17
CA VAL A 296 -3.85 -12.87 -12.06
C VAL A 296 -4.17 -11.38 -11.91
N TYR A 297 -4.34 -10.66 -13.02
CA TYR A 297 -4.77 -9.26 -13.00
C TYR A 297 -6.07 -9.06 -12.23
N GLU A 298 -7.09 -9.89 -12.49
CA GLU A 298 -8.36 -9.82 -11.76
C GLU A 298 -8.25 -10.27 -10.31
N VAL A 299 -7.44 -11.29 -10.01
CA VAL A 299 -7.17 -11.68 -8.61
C VAL A 299 -6.56 -10.51 -7.84
N LEU A 300 -5.55 -9.83 -8.40
CA LEU A 300 -4.89 -8.70 -7.74
C LEU A 300 -5.80 -7.47 -7.59
N ARG A 301 -6.75 -7.26 -8.51
CA ARG A 301 -7.76 -6.20 -8.42
C ARG A 301 -8.90 -6.50 -7.46
N SER A 302 -9.19 -7.78 -7.23
CA SER A 302 -10.24 -8.20 -6.30
C SER A 302 -9.95 -7.75 -4.87
N GLU A 303 -11.01 -7.70 -4.04
CA GLU A 303 -10.87 -7.40 -2.61
C GLU A 303 -9.88 -8.36 -1.91
N LEU A 304 -9.88 -9.64 -2.31
CA LEU A 304 -8.94 -10.64 -1.82
C LEU A 304 -7.49 -10.23 -2.13
N GLY A 305 -7.21 -9.92 -3.40
CA GLY A 305 -5.86 -9.51 -3.83
C GLY A 305 -5.39 -8.22 -3.17
N GLN A 306 -6.28 -7.23 -3.04
CA GLN A 306 -5.99 -5.96 -2.36
C GLN A 306 -5.59 -6.19 -0.90
N ARG A 307 -6.37 -6.99 -0.15
CA ARG A 307 -6.07 -7.35 1.24
C ARG A 307 -4.74 -8.09 1.39
N LEU A 308 -4.42 -9.00 0.45
CA LEU A 308 -3.15 -9.73 0.45
C LEU A 308 -1.95 -8.81 0.16
N MET A 309 -2.09 -7.86 -0.76
CA MET A 309 -1.04 -6.87 -1.08
C MET A 309 -0.76 -5.93 0.09
N LEU A 310 -1.82 -5.34 0.66
CA LEU A 310 -1.71 -4.33 1.71
C LEU A 310 -1.25 -4.91 3.05
N ARG A 311 -1.32 -6.24 3.24
CA ARG A 311 -0.81 -6.95 4.43
C ARG A 311 0.66 -6.64 4.72
N ASN A 312 1.48 -6.41 3.69
CA ASN A 312 2.91 -6.14 3.86
C ASN A 312 3.28 -4.69 3.52
N ALA A 313 2.31 -3.77 3.54
CA ALA A 313 2.57 -2.34 3.41
C ALA A 313 3.37 -1.83 4.62
N TYR A 314 4.39 -1.01 4.35
CA TYR A 314 5.33 -0.52 5.36
C TYR A 314 5.70 0.95 5.12
N GLY A 315 6.35 1.61 6.08
CA GLY A 315 6.87 2.97 5.91
C GLY A 315 6.32 4.03 6.87
N THR A 316 7.18 4.99 7.25
CA THR A 316 6.87 6.07 8.22
C THR A 316 6.08 7.21 7.64
N ASN A 317 6.45 7.80 6.50
CA ASN A 317 5.84 9.06 6.04
C ASN A 317 4.88 8.82 4.87
N GLN A 318 5.25 7.86 4.01
CA GLN A 318 4.45 7.35 2.91
C GLN A 318 4.52 5.82 2.99
N GLU A 319 3.35 5.16 2.92
CA GLU A 319 3.32 3.71 2.86
C GLU A 319 3.79 3.23 1.49
N HIS A 320 4.58 2.17 1.51
CA HIS A 320 5.18 1.57 0.35
C HIS A 320 4.90 0.07 0.29
N LEU A 321 4.90 -0.46 -0.94
CA LEU A 321 4.92 -1.89 -1.21
C LEU A 321 6.31 -2.25 -1.74
N GLU A 322 6.93 -3.29 -1.21
CA GLU A 322 8.19 -3.81 -1.75
C GLU A 322 7.94 -4.91 -2.78
N PRO A 323 8.65 -4.90 -3.93
CA PRO A 323 8.56 -5.97 -4.92
C PRO A 323 8.80 -7.36 -4.33
N ASP A 324 9.73 -7.49 -3.38
CA ASP A 324 10.06 -8.78 -2.75
C ASP A 324 8.93 -9.30 -1.85
N GLU A 325 8.11 -8.41 -1.28
CA GLU A 325 6.90 -8.82 -0.55
C GLU A 325 5.75 -9.14 -1.52
N ILE A 326 5.62 -8.38 -2.61
CA ILE A 326 4.63 -8.66 -3.66
C ILE A 326 4.87 -10.03 -4.32
N LYS A 327 6.14 -10.44 -4.51
CA LYS A 327 6.49 -11.79 -5.01
C LYS A 327 5.91 -12.91 -4.16
N LYS A 328 5.76 -12.70 -2.85
CA LYS A 328 5.35 -13.73 -1.88
C LYS A 328 3.84 -13.87 -1.79
N ILE A 329 3.06 -12.99 -2.43
CA ILE A 329 1.61 -13.04 -2.38
C ILE A 329 1.12 -14.39 -2.92
N PRO A 330 0.33 -15.15 -2.13
CA PRO A 330 -0.22 -16.41 -2.58
C PRO A 330 -1.39 -16.13 -3.52
N ILE A 331 -1.31 -16.68 -4.72
CA ILE A 331 -2.34 -16.62 -5.75
C ILE A 331 -3.00 -18.00 -5.83
N PRO A 332 -4.31 -18.11 -5.53
CA PRO A 332 -5.03 -19.35 -5.75
C PRO A 332 -5.22 -19.58 -7.25
N ILE A 333 -4.73 -20.70 -7.77
CA ILE A 333 -4.86 -21.11 -9.17
C ILE A 333 -5.84 -22.29 -9.21
N PRO A 334 -7.04 -22.14 -9.81
CA PRO A 334 -7.96 -23.26 -9.99
C PRO A 334 -7.29 -24.38 -10.79
N ARG A 335 -7.40 -25.62 -10.34
CA ARG A 335 -6.90 -26.77 -11.12
C ARG A 335 -7.69 -27.01 -12.40
N ASN A 336 -8.96 -26.59 -12.44
CA ASN A 336 -9.78 -26.60 -13.64
C ASN A 336 -9.42 -25.42 -14.56
N PRO A 337 -8.79 -25.66 -15.73
CA PRO A 337 -8.37 -24.59 -16.63
C PRO A 337 -9.52 -23.75 -17.20
N GLU A 338 -10.74 -24.31 -17.29
CA GLU A 338 -11.90 -23.55 -17.79
C GLU A 338 -12.29 -22.41 -16.87
N LEU A 339 -12.07 -22.55 -15.56
CA LEU A 339 -12.32 -21.46 -14.61
C LEU A 339 -11.35 -20.30 -14.82
N ILE A 340 -10.08 -20.62 -15.09
CA ILE A 340 -9.05 -19.61 -15.42
C ILE A 340 -9.43 -18.91 -16.72
N ARG A 341 -9.75 -19.68 -17.78
CA ARG A 341 -10.13 -19.13 -19.09
C ARG A 341 -11.37 -18.25 -19.01
N ARG A 342 -12.39 -18.65 -18.23
CA ARG A 342 -13.62 -17.87 -18.07
C ARG A 342 -13.34 -16.48 -17.48
N VAL A 343 -12.57 -16.41 -16.41
CA VAL A 343 -12.19 -15.14 -15.78
C VAL A 343 -11.31 -14.33 -16.72
N ALA A 344 -10.28 -14.96 -17.31
CA ALA A 344 -9.35 -14.31 -18.21
C ALA A 344 -10.02 -13.74 -19.47
N ALA A 345 -11.00 -14.45 -20.04
CA ALA A 345 -11.74 -13.99 -21.21
C ALA A 345 -12.54 -12.71 -20.90
N ASN A 346 -13.27 -12.69 -19.78
CA ASN A 346 -14.02 -11.50 -19.37
C ASN A 346 -13.11 -10.32 -19.05
N ALA A 347 -11.99 -10.57 -18.37
CA ALA A 347 -10.98 -9.56 -18.07
C ALA A 347 -10.37 -8.97 -19.35
N LYS A 348 -10.07 -9.83 -20.33
CA LYS A 348 -9.56 -9.42 -21.64
C LYS A 348 -10.58 -8.54 -22.38
N ILE A 349 -11.85 -8.93 -22.43
CA ILE A 349 -12.92 -8.14 -23.05
C ILE A 349 -13.00 -6.75 -22.40
N ALA A 350 -13.02 -6.69 -21.07
CA ALA A 350 -13.06 -5.42 -20.34
C ALA A 350 -11.83 -4.55 -20.61
N TYR A 351 -10.65 -5.17 -20.70
CA TYR A 351 -9.40 -4.49 -21.03
C TYR A 351 -9.40 -3.90 -22.45
N GLU A 352 -9.82 -4.68 -23.46
CA GLU A 352 -9.89 -4.23 -24.86
C GLU A 352 -10.96 -3.14 -25.04
N ALA A 353 -12.15 -3.32 -24.43
CA ALA A 353 -13.22 -2.31 -24.46
C ALA A 353 -12.79 -0.99 -23.80
N PHE A 354 -11.98 -1.04 -22.74
CA PHE A 354 -11.43 0.16 -22.11
C PHE A 354 -10.46 0.88 -23.03
N GLU A 355 -9.56 0.15 -23.73
CA GLU A 355 -8.67 0.75 -24.74
C GLU A 355 -9.47 1.43 -25.87
N GLU A 356 -10.51 0.77 -26.37
CA GLU A 356 -11.39 1.32 -27.42
C GLU A 356 -12.14 2.57 -26.95
N SER A 357 -12.64 2.56 -25.71
CA SER A 357 -13.31 3.70 -25.10
C SER A 357 -12.40 4.93 -25.00
N LEU A 358 -11.14 4.76 -24.63
CA LEU A 358 -10.17 5.86 -24.59
C LEU A 358 -9.90 6.43 -25.99
N ASN A 359 -9.66 5.55 -26.97
CA ASN A 359 -9.41 5.97 -28.34
C ASN A 359 -10.62 6.70 -28.97
N ALA A 360 -11.84 6.23 -28.70
CA ALA A 360 -13.06 6.93 -29.13
C ALA A 360 -13.18 8.31 -28.44
N GLY A 361 -12.84 8.40 -27.16
CA GLY A 361 -12.80 9.66 -26.42
C GLY A 361 -11.82 10.68 -26.99
N THR A 362 -10.61 10.23 -27.37
CA THR A 362 -9.62 11.09 -28.04
C THR A 362 -10.14 11.62 -29.36
N LYS A 363 -10.67 10.75 -30.23
CA LYS A 363 -11.24 11.16 -31.52
C LYS A 363 -12.42 12.13 -31.39
N ALA A 364 -13.25 11.96 -30.37
CA ALA A 364 -14.35 12.86 -30.09
C ALA A 364 -13.84 14.26 -29.71
N GLN A 365 -12.75 14.36 -28.96
CA GLN A 365 -12.11 15.63 -28.63
C GLN A 365 -11.46 16.27 -29.86
N GLU A 366 -10.71 15.51 -30.65
CA GLU A 366 -10.11 15.98 -31.92
C GLU A 366 -11.21 16.53 -32.86
N SER A 367 -12.32 15.80 -32.99
CA SER A 367 -13.46 16.25 -33.81
C SER A 367 -14.10 17.53 -33.27
N LEU A 368 -14.16 17.70 -31.94
CA LEU A 368 -14.67 18.92 -31.33
C LEU A 368 -13.75 20.11 -31.60
N ASP A 369 -12.44 19.92 -31.45
CA ASP A 369 -11.42 20.95 -31.66
C ASP A 369 -11.43 21.41 -33.13
N GLU A 370 -11.55 20.48 -34.08
CA GLU A 370 -11.76 20.77 -35.50
C GLU A 370 -13.02 21.60 -35.76
N VAL A 371 -14.16 21.21 -35.16
CA VAL A 371 -15.44 21.93 -35.31
C VAL A 371 -15.38 23.34 -34.73
N LEU A 372 -14.67 23.53 -33.63
CA LEU A 372 -14.51 24.82 -32.96
C LEU A 372 -13.41 25.68 -33.59
N GLY A 373 -12.60 25.13 -34.51
CA GLY A 373 -11.45 25.82 -35.09
C GLY A 373 -10.37 26.13 -34.06
N PHE A 374 -10.26 25.33 -33.00
CA PHE A 374 -9.27 25.51 -31.94
C PHE A 374 -8.09 24.55 -32.17
N ASN A 375 -6.97 25.06 -32.69
CA ASN A 375 -5.73 24.29 -32.79
C ASN A 375 -4.90 24.47 -31.53
N SER A 376 -4.77 23.41 -30.74
CA SER A 376 -3.94 23.40 -29.52
C SER A 376 -2.43 23.47 -29.79
N GLU A 377 -1.99 23.44 -31.05
CA GLU A 377 -0.57 23.51 -31.45
C GLU A 377 -0.05 24.94 -31.72
N GLU A 378 -0.88 25.99 -31.60
CA GLU A 378 -0.48 27.40 -31.86
C GLU A 378 -0.11 28.25 -30.61
N GLU A 379 -0.04 27.69 -29.41
CA GLU A 379 0.51 28.34 -28.18
C GLU A 379 1.66 27.54 -27.56
#